data_AF-A0A7W8A1V5-F1
#
_entry.id   AF-A0A7W8A1V5-F1
#
_cell.length_a   1.000
_cell.length_b   1.000
_cell.length_c   1.000
_cell.angle_alpha   90.00
_cell.angle_beta   90.00
_cell.angle_gamma   90.00
#
_symmetry.space_group_name_H-M   'P 1'
#
loop_
_entity.id
_entity.type
_entity.pdbx_description
1 polymer ?
#
loop_
_entity_poly.entity_id
_entity_poly.type
_entity_poly.pdbx_seq_one_letter_code
_entity_poly.pdbx_strand_id
1 'polypeptide(L)'
;MPARTLYGRMMRTLAQTGNGWMTFKDAANRVSNQTARPENVIHLSDLCTEILEVTSDGETAVCNLGSVNPAAHLTGAGLDWERLAGTVRTAVRFLDRIIDLGFYPTPEAEKANRRWRPIGLGVMGPADVFFALRLPFDSPARQDRRDRAAQLAHDRHRADRDDRLHRRVLRVHRAAGVQRVQARDAVG
;
A
#
# COMPACT_ATOMS: atom_id res chain seq x y z
N MET A 1 32.89 10.42 -11.28
CA MET A 1 32.58 11.23 -10.08
C MET A 1 32.43 10.30 -8.89
N PRO A 2 32.99 10.61 -7.70
CA PRO A 2 32.83 9.78 -6.50
C PRO A 2 31.37 9.70 -6.00
N ALA A 3 30.97 8.56 -5.45
CA ALA A 3 29.58 8.32 -4.99
C ALA A 3 29.11 9.34 -3.94
N ARG A 4 29.96 9.70 -2.97
CA ARG A 4 29.65 10.73 -1.96
C ARG A 4 29.42 12.11 -2.57
N THR A 5 30.13 12.43 -3.65
CA THR A 5 29.95 13.69 -4.37
C THR A 5 28.60 13.71 -5.10
N LEU A 6 28.20 12.61 -5.73
CA LEU A 6 26.88 12.49 -6.34
C LEU A 6 25.76 12.61 -5.29
N TYR A 7 25.87 11.85 -4.20
CA TYR A 7 24.89 11.89 -3.11
C TYR A 7 24.77 13.29 -2.50
N GLY A 8 25.90 13.97 -2.27
CA GLY A 8 25.89 15.36 -1.80
C GLY A 8 25.18 16.32 -2.75
N ARG A 9 25.27 16.10 -4.07
CA ARG A 9 24.50 16.86 -5.06
C ARG A 9 23.01 16.54 -5.01
N MET A 10 22.64 15.26 -4.92
CA MET A 10 21.24 14.83 -4.79
C MET A 10 20.58 15.47 -3.56
N MET A 11 21.24 15.41 -2.40
CA MET A 11 20.73 15.98 -1.15
C MET A 11 20.57 17.50 -1.23
N ARG A 12 21.49 18.18 -1.91
CA ARG A 12 21.39 19.63 -2.13
C ARG A 12 20.18 19.98 -3.00
N THR A 13 19.96 19.26 -4.09
CA THR A 13 18.77 19.46 -4.95
C THR A 13 17.49 19.24 -4.16
N LEU A 14 17.42 18.16 -3.37
CA LEU A 14 16.27 17.86 -2.51
C LEU A 14 16.01 18.98 -1.49
N ALA A 15 17.06 19.45 -0.80
CA ALA A 15 16.93 20.52 0.19
C ALA A 15 16.51 21.87 -0.43
N GLN A 16 16.96 22.18 -1.65
CA GLN A 16 16.69 23.47 -2.29
C GLN A 16 15.35 23.54 -3.00
N THR A 17 14.87 22.42 -3.52
CA THR A 17 13.73 22.40 -4.45
C THR A 17 12.59 21.51 -4.00
N GLY A 18 12.80 20.66 -2.99
CA GLY A 18 11.88 19.57 -2.64
C GLY A 18 11.84 18.42 -3.66
N ASN A 19 12.65 18.47 -4.73
CA ASN A 19 12.68 17.50 -5.82
C ASN A 19 13.93 16.60 -5.80
N GLY A 20 13.89 15.51 -6.56
CA GLY A 20 14.91 14.46 -6.49
C GLY A 20 14.60 13.44 -5.40
N TRP A 21 13.33 13.04 -5.32
CA TRP A 21 12.85 12.03 -4.39
C TRP A 21 13.67 10.75 -4.50
N MET A 22 13.81 10.06 -3.37
CA MET A 22 14.59 8.84 -3.28
C MET A 22 13.66 7.65 -3.22
N THR A 23 13.73 6.81 -4.26
CA THR A 23 13.09 5.50 -4.29
C THR A 23 14.17 4.42 -4.40
N PHE A 24 13.89 3.23 -3.85
CA PHE A 24 14.87 2.15 -3.74
C PHE A 24 14.48 0.98 -4.64
N LYS A 25 15.05 0.96 -5.85
CA LYS A 25 14.76 -0.03 -6.90
C LYS A 25 14.80 -1.47 -6.40
N ASP A 26 15.87 -1.86 -5.71
CA ASP A 26 16.08 -3.25 -5.29
C ASP A 26 15.09 -3.67 -4.22
N ALA A 27 14.74 -2.77 -3.30
CA ALA A 27 13.73 -3.03 -2.30
C ALA A 27 12.35 -3.22 -2.93
N ALA A 28 11.97 -2.34 -3.86
CA ALA A 28 10.71 -2.42 -4.59
C ALA A 28 10.56 -3.75 -5.37
N ASN A 29 11.59 -4.12 -6.14
CA ASN A 29 11.56 -5.35 -6.94
C ASN A 29 11.63 -6.63 -6.10
N ARG A 30 12.31 -6.61 -4.94
CA ARG A 30 12.43 -7.80 -4.08
C ARG A 30 11.13 -8.20 -3.40
N VAL A 31 10.26 -7.23 -3.10
CA VAL A 31 9.05 -7.45 -2.29
C VAL A 31 7.76 -7.33 -3.09
N SER A 32 7.80 -6.97 -4.36
CA SER A 32 6.59 -6.88 -5.17
C SER A 32 6.03 -8.28 -5.48
N ASN A 33 4.70 -8.38 -5.51
CA ASN A 33 4.01 -9.58 -5.96
C ASN A 33 4.05 -9.74 -7.50
N GLN A 34 4.31 -8.67 -8.25
CA GLN A 34 4.34 -8.68 -9.72
C GLN A 34 5.71 -9.14 -10.26
N THR A 35 6.78 -8.99 -9.47
CA THR A 35 8.18 -9.29 -9.85
C THR A 35 8.62 -10.71 -9.49
N ALA A 36 7.68 -11.61 -9.21
CA ALA A 36 7.98 -13.02 -8.92
C ALA A 36 8.62 -13.76 -10.11
N ARG A 37 8.51 -13.20 -11.31
CA ARG A 37 9.19 -13.71 -12.51
C ARG A 37 10.25 -12.72 -12.96
N PRO A 38 11.42 -13.20 -13.43
CA PRO A 38 12.56 -12.35 -13.76
C PRO A 38 12.30 -11.35 -14.89
N GLU A 39 11.37 -11.64 -15.80
CA GLU A 39 10.98 -10.72 -16.88
C GLU A 39 10.15 -9.53 -16.40
N ASN A 40 9.59 -9.59 -15.19
CA ASN A 40 8.77 -8.53 -14.64
C ASN A 40 9.62 -7.61 -13.76
N VAL A 41 9.84 -6.38 -14.21
CA VAL A 41 10.68 -5.40 -13.51
C VAL A 41 9.89 -4.12 -13.25
N ILE A 42 9.99 -3.62 -12.02
CA ILE A 42 9.54 -2.27 -11.65
C ILE A 42 10.69 -1.32 -11.95
N HIS A 43 10.49 -0.43 -12.92
CA HIS A 43 11.50 0.51 -13.39
C HIS A 43 11.49 1.85 -12.63
N LEU A 44 10.30 2.31 -12.24
CA LEU A 44 10.06 3.59 -11.57
C LEU A 44 8.86 3.47 -10.62
N SER A 45 8.68 4.51 -9.80
CA SER A 45 7.43 4.76 -9.08
C SER A 45 6.60 5.80 -9.81
N ASP A 46 5.40 6.11 -9.34
CA ASP A 46 4.55 7.16 -9.91
C ASP A 46 4.95 8.58 -9.43
N LEU A 47 4.06 9.54 -9.65
CA LEU A 47 4.26 10.93 -9.25
C LEU A 47 4.31 11.11 -7.73
N CYS A 48 3.57 10.30 -6.97
CA CYS A 48 3.46 10.47 -5.52
C CYS A 48 4.35 9.50 -4.73
N THR A 49 5.07 8.61 -5.43
CA THR A 49 6.09 7.67 -4.94
C THR A 49 5.55 6.47 -4.14
N GLU A 50 4.24 6.22 -4.16
CA GLU A 50 3.60 5.09 -3.48
C GLU A 50 3.34 3.88 -4.38
N ILE A 51 3.31 4.08 -5.71
CA ILE A 51 2.96 3.02 -6.65
C ILE A 51 4.22 2.39 -7.22
N LEU A 52 4.29 1.07 -7.13
CA LEU A 52 5.43 0.26 -7.55
C LEU A 52 4.92 -0.92 -8.35
N GLU A 53 4.67 -0.68 -9.64
CA GLU A 53 4.08 -1.64 -10.58
C GLU A 53 5.01 -1.89 -11.77
N VAL A 54 4.87 -3.08 -12.35
CA VAL A 54 5.66 -3.50 -13.50
C VAL A 54 5.23 -2.69 -14.73
N THR A 55 6.21 -2.22 -15.48
CA THR A 55 6.02 -1.49 -16.72
C THR A 55 6.92 -2.04 -17.81
N SER A 56 6.49 -1.91 -19.07
CA SER A 56 7.28 -2.25 -20.26
C SER A 56 6.82 -1.39 -21.44
N ASP A 57 7.49 -1.50 -22.58
CA ASP A 57 7.10 -0.81 -23.81
C ASP A 57 5.65 -1.12 -24.24
N GLY A 58 5.09 -2.25 -23.80
CA GLY A 58 3.71 -2.65 -24.10
C GLY A 58 2.77 -2.69 -22.89
N GLU A 59 3.16 -2.14 -21.73
CA GLU A 59 2.36 -2.09 -20.50
C GLU A 59 2.62 -0.78 -19.73
N THR A 60 1.59 0.05 -19.62
CA THR A 60 1.60 1.26 -18.78
C THR A 60 0.82 0.97 -17.51
N ALA A 61 1.48 1.00 -16.34
CA ALA A 61 0.83 0.77 -15.05
C ALA A 61 -0.27 1.82 -14.78
N VAL A 62 -1.35 1.40 -14.11
CA VAL A 62 -2.51 2.25 -13.81
C VAL A 62 -2.86 2.17 -12.34
N CYS A 63 -2.98 3.32 -11.72
CA CYS A 63 -3.25 3.42 -10.29
C CYS A 63 -4.74 3.64 -10.00
N ASN A 64 -5.40 2.67 -9.36
CA ASN A 64 -6.79 2.76 -8.89
C ASN A 64 -6.80 3.00 -7.38
N LEU A 65 -6.99 4.25 -6.95
CA LEU A 65 -6.81 4.66 -5.55
C LEU A 65 -8.12 4.88 -4.79
N GLY A 66 -8.09 4.51 -3.51
CA GLY A 66 -9.10 4.90 -2.53
C GLY A 66 -8.47 5.06 -1.15
N SER A 67 -9.07 5.89 -0.30
CA SER A 67 -8.59 6.13 1.06
C SER A 67 -9.71 5.94 2.07
N VAL A 68 -9.44 5.19 3.14
CA VAL A 68 -10.39 5.04 4.25
C VAL A 68 -10.08 6.08 5.34
N ASN A 69 -11.12 6.69 5.91
CA ASN A 69 -11.01 7.53 7.09
C ASN A 69 -11.27 6.70 8.37
N PRO A 70 -10.24 6.32 9.15
CA PRO A 70 -10.40 5.55 10.38
C PRO A 70 -11.00 6.38 11.52
N ALA A 71 -10.90 7.72 11.50
CA ALA A 71 -11.53 8.57 12.51
C ALA A 71 -13.06 8.43 12.52
N ALA A 72 -13.67 8.18 11.35
CA ALA A 72 -15.10 7.90 11.22
C ALA A 72 -15.54 6.56 11.86
N HIS A 73 -14.58 5.74 12.29
CA HIS A 73 -14.79 4.44 12.92
C HIS A 73 -14.43 4.46 14.41
N LEU A 74 -14.19 5.63 14.99
CA LEU A 74 -14.00 5.77 16.43
C LEU A 74 -15.32 5.68 17.18
N THR A 75 -15.23 5.08 18.37
CA THR A 75 -16.29 4.96 19.36
C THR A 75 -15.74 5.40 20.72
N GLY A 76 -16.59 5.48 21.74
CA GLY A 76 -16.15 5.73 23.12
C GLY A 76 -15.15 4.70 23.65
N ALA A 77 -15.12 3.48 23.08
CA ALA A 77 -14.20 2.40 23.44
C ALA A 77 -12.92 2.39 22.56
N GLY A 78 -12.77 3.35 21.64
CA GLY A 78 -11.67 3.40 20.68
C GLY A 78 -12.09 2.99 19.27
N LEU A 79 -11.15 2.48 18.48
CA LEU A 79 -11.37 2.18 17.07
C LEU A 79 -12.21 0.90 16.89
N ASP A 80 -13.35 1.03 16.23
CA ASP A 80 -14.20 -0.09 15.83
C ASP A 80 -13.61 -0.81 14.62
N TRP A 81 -12.87 -1.88 14.91
CA TRP A 81 -12.19 -2.70 13.91
C TRP A 81 -13.14 -3.49 13.02
N GLU A 82 -14.32 -3.87 13.52
CA GLU A 82 -15.29 -4.65 12.75
C GLU A 82 -15.95 -3.76 11.70
N ARG A 83 -16.41 -2.57 12.11
CA ARG A 83 -16.97 -1.57 11.19
C ARG A 83 -15.92 -1.13 10.17
N LEU A 84 -14.68 -0.87 10.60
CA LEU A 84 -13.58 -0.54 9.69
C LEU A 84 -13.33 -1.65 8.67
N ALA A 85 -13.35 -2.92 9.11
CA ALA A 85 -13.21 -4.07 8.23
C ALA A 85 -14.36 -4.17 7.20
N GLY A 86 -15.57 -3.79 7.60
CA GLY A 86 -16.73 -3.62 6.71
C GLY A 86 -16.46 -2.61 5.60
N THR A 87 -16.02 -1.41 5.98
CA THR A 87 -15.70 -0.32 5.03
C THR A 87 -14.57 -0.70 4.08
N VAL A 88 -13.49 -1.28 4.60
CA VAL A 88 -12.35 -1.76 3.80
C VAL A 88 -12.79 -2.78 2.76
N ARG A 89 -13.63 -3.76 3.13
CA ARG A 89 -14.17 -4.76 2.20
C ARG A 89 -14.97 -4.11 1.07
N THR A 90 -15.83 -3.14 1.39
CA THR A 90 -16.59 -2.42 0.36
C THR A 90 -15.68 -1.61 -0.55
N ALA A 91 -14.69 -0.91 0.01
CA ALA A 91 -13.72 -0.11 -0.75
C ALA A 91 -12.91 -0.98 -1.73
N VAL A 92 -12.40 -2.14 -1.29
CA VAL A 92 -11.69 -3.09 -2.17
C VAL A 92 -12.56 -3.50 -3.36
N ARG A 93 -13.84 -3.82 -3.15
CA ARG A 93 -14.76 -4.19 -4.24
C ARG A 93 -15.06 -3.05 -5.20
N PHE A 94 -15.06 -1.81 -4.72
CA PHE A 94 -15.26 -0.63 -5.56
C PHE A 94 -14.02 -0.37 -6.43
N LEU A 95 -12.84 -0.48 -5.83
CA LEU A 95 -11.57 -0.35 -6.53
C LEU A 95 -11.34 -1.48 -7.54
N ASP A 96 -11.78 -2.71 -7.26
CA ASP A 96 -11.70 -3.78 -8.27
C ASP A 96 -12.65 -3.51 -9.46
N ARG A 97 -13.86 -2.98 -9.19
CA ARG A 97 -14.84 -2.67 -10.24
C ARG A 97 -14.42 -1.54 -11.16
N ILE A 98 -13.68 -0.54 -10.67
CA ILE A 98 -13.26 0.57 -11.53
C ILE A 98 -12.30 0.11 -12.64
N ILE A 99 -11.60 -1.02 -12.45
CA ILE A 99 -10.76 -1.61 -13.49
C ILE A 99 -11.58 -2.02 -14.70
N ASP A 100 -12.82 -2.49 -14.48
CA ASP A 100 -13.69 -2.97 -15.56
C ASP A 100 -14.50 -1.84 -16.20
N LEU A 101 -14.88 -0.84 -15.40
CA LEU A 101 -15.76 0.26 -15.80
C LEU A 101 -15.00 1.52 -16.26
N GLY A 102 -13.72 1.62 -15.94
CA GLY A 102 -12.90 2.78 -16.24
C GLY A 102 -12.67 2.98 -17.74
N PHE A 103 -12.53 4.24 -18.14
CA PHE A 103 -12.02 4.60 -19.46
C PHE A 103 -10.50 4.62 -19.44
N TYR A 104 -9.88 3.95 -20.41
CA TYR A 104 -8.42 3.94 -20.57
C TYR A 104 -8.03 4.81 -21.77
N PRO A 105 -7.13 5.79 -21.59
CA PRO A 105 -6.70 6.66 -22.68
C PRO A 105 -5.78 5.95 -23.68
N THR A 106 -5.15 4.84 -23.29
CA THR A 106 -4.26 4.06 -24.16
C THR A 106 -4.49 2.56 -24.01
N PRO A 107 -4.27 1.76 -25.06
CA PRO A 107 -4.42 0.31 -25.00
C PRO A 107 -3.40 -0.36 -24.07
N GLU A 108 -2.20 0.19 -23.92
CA GLU A 108 -1.17 -0.33 -22.99
C GLU A 108 -1.62 -0.22 -21.54
N ALA A 109 -2.33 0.87 -21.20
CA ALA A 109 -2.90 1.09 -19.87
C ALA A 109 -4.03 0.11 -19.58
N GLU A 110 -4.96 -0.07 -20.52
CA GLU A 110 -6.05 -1.05 -20.38
C GLU A 110 -5.51 -2.46 -20.22
N LYS A 111 -4.56 -2.86 -21.08
CA LYS A 111 -3.92 -4.17 -21.04
C LYS A 111 -3.26 -4.44 -19.69
N ALA A 112 -2.45 -3.50 -19.20
CA ALA A 112 -1.75 -3.64 -17.93
C ALA A 112 -2.75 -3.75 -16.77
N ASN A 113 -3.73 -2.83 -16.68
CA ASN A 113 -4.68 -2.80 -15.57
C ASN A 113 -5.59 -4.04 -15.56
N ARG A 114 -6.04 -4.52 -16.72
CA ARG A 114 -6.83 -5.76 -16.83
C ARG A 114 -6.03 -7.01 -16.48
N ARG A 115 -4.75 -7.07 -16.86
CA ARG A 115 -3.85 -8.20 -16.56
C ARG A 115 -3.53 -8.28 -15.06
N TRP A 116 -3.08 -7.17 -14.49
CA TRP A 116 -2.53 -7.15 -13.13
C TRP A 116 -3.59 -6.89 -12.05
N ARG A 117 -4.67 -6.19 -12.42
CA ARG A 117 -5.72 -5.71 -11.52
C ARG A 117 -5.20 -5.09 -10.22
N PRO A 118 -4.26 -4.14 -10.28
CA PRO A 118 -3.73 -3.47 -9.10
C PRO A 118 -4.78 -2.52 -8.52
N ILE A 119 -4.81 -2.42 -7.19
CA ILE A 119 -5.57 -1.41 -6.45
C ILE A 119 -4.68 -0.84 -5.34
N GLY A 120 -4.81 0.45 -5.07
CA GLY A 120 -4.16 1.12 -3.94
C GLY A 120 -5.19 1.57 -2.93
N LEU A 121 -5.23 0.90 -1.77
CA LEU A 121 -6.08 1.31 -0.65
C LEU A 121 -5.23 1.97 0.43
N GLY A 122 -5.34 3.29 0.53
CA GLY A 122 -4.68 4.11 1.53
C GLY A 122 -5.53 4.42 2.75
N VAL A 123 -4.97 5.24 3.62
CA VAL A 123 -5.61 5.78 4.81
C VAL A 123 -5.43 7.30 4.80
N MET A 124 -6.49 8.02 5.14
CA MET A 124 -6.44 9.46 5.41
C MET A 124 -6.71 9.73 6.89
N GLY A 125 -6.40 10.93 7.39
CA GLY A 125 -6.71 11.32 8.77
C GLY A 125 -6.11 10.46 9.91
N PRO A 126 -4.91 9.86 9.80
CA PRO A 126 -4.35 9.11 10.93
C PRO A 126 -4.06 10.01 12.14
N ALA A 127 -3.74 11.28 11.92
CA ALA A 127 -3.53 12.26 12.99
C ALA A 127 -4.81 12.48 13.82
N ASP A 128 -5.98 12.55 13.16
CA ASP A 128 -7.27 12.75 13.83
C ASP A 128 -7.60 11.60 14.79
N VAL A 129 -7.23 10.37 14.41
CA VAL A 129 -7.36 9.21 15.30
C VAL A 129 -6.50 9.37 16.55
N PHE A 130 -5.25 9.81 16.39
CA PHE A 130 -4.35 9.97 17.53
C PHE A 130 -4.77 11.14 18.42
N PHE A 131 -5.25 12.24 17.85
CA PHE A 131 -5.80 13.35 18.63
C PHE A 131 -7.04 12.93 19.42
N ALA A 132 -7.99 12.24 18.79
CA ALA A 132 -9.20 11.77 19.47
C ALA A 132 -8.89 10.79 20.61
N LEU A 133 -7.88 9.94 20.41
CA LEU A 133 -7.42 8.98 21.43
C LEU A 133 -6.42 9.58 22.44
N ARG A 134 -6.04 10.87 22.29
CA ARG A 134 -5.01 11.55 23.08
C ARG A 134 -3.68 10.80 23.11
N LEU A 135 -3.29 10.27 21.96
CA LEU A 135 -2.05 9.52 21.78
C LEU A 135 -0.99 10.38 21.11
N PRO A 136 0.23 10.46 21.66
CA PRO A 136 1.37 10.99 20.93
C PRO A 136 1.62 10.20 19.65
N PHE A 137 2.03 10.90 18.59
CA PHE A 137 2.24 10.30 17.27
C PHE A 137 3.39 9.28 17.25
N ASP A 138 4.36 9.45 18.14
CA ASP A 138 5.53 8.59 18.36
C ASP A 138 5.30 7.49 19.41
N SER A 139 4.08 7.35 19.93
CA SER A 139 3.77 6.31 20.92
C SER A 139 3.88 4.90 20.33
N PRO A 140 4.30 3.88 21.11
CA PRO A 140 4.28 2.48 20.66
C PRO A 140 2.89 2.04 20.17
N ALA A 141 1.84 2.58 20.80
CA ALA A 141 0.46 2.30 20.45
C ALA A 141 0.07 2.80 19.03
N ARG A 142 0.83 3.73 18.43
CA ARG A 142 0.69 4.12 17.02
C ARG A 142 1.19 3.02 16.09
N GLN A 143 2.31 2.39 16.42
CA GLN A 143 2.91 1.32 15.63
C GLN A 143 1.95 0.12 15.54
N ASP A 144 1.43 -0.33 16.67
CA ASP A 144 0.51 -1.47 16.73
C ASP A 144 -0.76 -1.25 15.91
N ARG A 145 -1.35 -0.04 16.00
CA ARG A 145 -2.57 0.31 15.25
C ARG A 145 -2.31 0.38 13.76
N ARG A 146 -1.17 0.94 13.34
CA ARG A 146 -0.76 0.98 11.93
C ARG A 146 -0.60 -0.44 11.37
N ASP A 147 0.09 -1.29 12.10
CA ASP A 147 0.38 -2.66 11.66
C ASP A 147 -0.91 -3.51 11.59
N ARG A 148 -1.83 -3.32 12.55
CA ARG A 148 -3.16 -3.96 12.52
C ARG A 148 -4.02 -3.46 11.36
N ALA A 149 -4.00 -2.17 11.05
CA ALA A 149 -4.75 -1.62 9.92
C ALA A 149 -4.21 -2.13 8.57
N ALA A 150 -2.88 -2.20 8.41
CA ALA A 150 -2.25 -2.76 7.22
C ALA A 150 -2.59 -4.25 7.06
N GLN A 151 -2.53 -5.03 8.14
CA GLN A 151 -2.89 -6.44 8.13
C GLN A 151 -4.36 -6.66 7.76
N LEU A 152 -5.27 -5.85 8.30
CA LEU A 152 -6.70 -5.90 7.98
C LEU A 152 -6.97 -5.67 6.49
N ALA A 153 -6.38 -4.63 5.89
CA ALA A 153 -6.54 -4.35 4.46
C ALA A 153 -6.05 -5.52 3.61
N HIS A 154 -4.91 -6.08 4.00
CA HIS A 154 -4.31 -7.21 3.32
C HIS A 154 -5.18 -8.48 3.36
N ASP A 155 -5.71 -8.83 4.53
CA ASP A 155 -6.55 -10.02 4.71
C ASP A 155 -7.88 -9.89 3.97
N ARG A 156 -8.44 -8.68 3.90
CA ARG A 156 -9.68 -8.42 3.15
C ARG A 156 -9.46 -8.50 1.64
N HIS A 157 -8.34 -7.97 1.13
CA HIS A 157 -8.00 -8.14 -0.27
C HIS A 157 -7.84 -9.63 -0.64
N ARG A 158 -7.23 -10.44 0.24
CA ARG A 158 -7.13 -11.89 0.02
C ARG A 158 -8.47 -12.60 0.02
N ALA A 159 -9.32 -12.32 1.02
CA ALA A 159 -10.62 -12.97 1.12
C ALA A 159 -11.50 -12.67 -0.12
N ASP A 160 -11.45 -11.44 -0.65
CA ASP A 160 -12.22 -11.06 -1.85
C ASP A 160 -11.66 -11.72 -3.12
N ARG A 161 -10.33 -11.93 -3.22
CA ARG A 161 -9.68 -12.70 -4.30
C ARG A 161 -10.07 -14.18 -4.27
N ASP A 162 -10.23 -14.77 -3.08
CA ASP A 162 -10.62 -16.17 -2.93
C ASP A 162 -12.10 -16.41 -3.29
N ASP A 163 -12.96 -15.40 -3.13
CA ASP A 163 -14.39 -15.42 -3.51
C ASP A 163 -14.59 -15.30 -5.03
N ARG A 164 -13.58 -14.84 -5.78
CA ARG A 164 -13.58 -14.70 -7.25
C ARG A 164 -12.45 -15.52 -7.91
N LEU A 165 -12.72 -16.79 -8.20
CA LEU A 165 -12.21 -17.58 -9.35
C LEU A 165 -10.74 -17.41 -9.84
N HIS A 166 -9.76 -17.05 -8.99
CA HIS A 166 -8.37 -16.90 -9.45
C HIS A 166 -7.29 -17.30 -8.43
N ARG A 167 -7.21 -18.60 -8.14
CA ARG A 167 -6.05 -19.22 -7.47
C ARG A 167 -4.78 -18.98 -8.29
N ARG A 168 -4.00 -17.93 -8.02
CA ARG A 168 -2.54 -17.94 -8.26
C ARG A 168 -1.81 -16.79 -7.57
N VAL A 169 -0.77 -17.20 -6.83
CA VAL A 169 0.35 -16.43 -6.27
C VAL A 169 0.12 -15.77 -4.90
N LEU A 170 0.30 -16.59 -3.85
CA LEU A 170 0.59 -16.17 -2.48
C LEU A 170 2.09 -16.32 -2.20
N ARG A 171 2.72 -15.25 -1.69
CA ARG A 171 3.67 -15.21 -0.55
C ARG A 171 4.61 -14.00 -0.70
N VAL A 172 4.43 -12.96 0.13
CA VAL A 172 5.51 -11.98 0.40
C VAL A 172 5.68 -11.68 1.89
N HIS A 173 4.65 -11.77 2.74
CA HIS A 173 4.81 -11.33 4.14
C HIS A 173 5.64 -12.23 5.07
N ARG A 174 6.12 -13.40 4.63
CA ARG A 174 7.06 -14.18 5.46
C ARG A 174 8.49 -13.65 5.43
N ALA A 175 8.87 -12.79 4.48
CA ALA A 175 10.23 -12.29 4.34
C ALA A 175 10.49 -10.94 5.04
N ALA A 176 9.45 -10.28 5.57
CA ALA A 176 9.55 -8.92 6.12
C ALA A 176 9.64 -8.84 7.66
N GLY A 177 9.84 -9.96 8.38
CA GLY A 177 10.18 -9.92 9.81
C GLY A 177 9.10 -9.39 10.76
N VAL A 178 7.82 -9.28 10.34
CA VAL A 178 6.72 -8.99 11.25
C VAL A 178 6.45 -10.24 12.08
N GLN A 179 7.12 -10.35 13.23
CA GLN A 179 6.87 -11.39 14.21
C GLN A 179 5.41 -11.32 14.63
N ARG A 180 4.74 -12.48 14.66
CA ARG A 180 3.45 -12.65 15.33
C ARG A 180 3.57 -12.08 16.74
N VAL A 181 2.94 -10.95 17.01
CA VAL A 181 2.56 -10.61 18.37
C VAL A 181 1.46 -11.61 18.72
N GLN A 182 1.86 -12.75 19.25
CA GLN A 182 0.95 -13.60 20.00
C GLN A 182 0.42 -12.73 21.13
N ALA A 183 -0.89 -12.52 21.12
CA ALA A 183 -1.62 -12.07 22.29
C ALA A 183 -1.23 -13.02 23.45
N ARG A 184 -0.49 -12.48 24.41
CA ARG A 184 -0.48 -13.01 25.76
C ARG A 184 -1.31 -12.04 26.58
N ASP A 185 -2.44 -12.56 27.01
CA ASP A 185 -3.28 -11.99 28.05
C ASP A 185 -2.41 -11.59 29.25
N ALA A 186 -2.59 -10.36 29.71
CA ALA A 186 -2.27 -9.95 31.06
C ALA A 186 -3.27 -8.86 31.45
N VAL A 187 -4.49 -9.31 31.76
CA VAL A 187 -5.25 -8.75 32.87
C VAL A 187 -4.52 -9.23 34.13
N GLY A 188 -4.06 -8.29 34.94
CA GLY A 188 -3.33 -8.52 36.19
C GLY A 188 -2.70 -7.23 36.67
#